data_AF-A0A2V1E5P3-F1
#
_entry.id   AF-A0A2V1E5P3-F1
#
_cell.length_a   1.000
_cell.length_b   1.000
_cell.length_c   1.000
_cell.angle_alpha   90.00
_cell.angle_beta   90.00
_cell.angle_gamma   90.00
#
_symmetry.space_group_name_H-M   'P 1'
#
loop_
_entity.id
_entity.type
_entity.pdbx_description
1 polymer ?
#
loop_
_entity_poly.entity_id
_entity_poly.type
_entity_poly.pdbx_seq_one_letter_code
_entity_poly.pdbx_strand_id
1 'polypeptide(L)'
;MKFLTPTLLATLPLIHATHSFVHTRRQTAPTTTPWSLSELKIRVPNHREGTYPWSTFTASITDPNTYNLNNSVTVSPSTGVNCFAKFLDLSSADEGPWGRSWACEDDGKGEGHWEMRISKTDSGYRVVFTHVAANFDKAALRGWSRKFEGAVDLVVGSNLKVSCAGEGTCGYWLARTPVEVVGREV
;
A
#
# COMPACT_ATOMS: atom_id res chain seq x y z
N MET A 1 -67.22 -46.02 -0.81
CA MET A 1 -67.23 -44.87 -1.75
C MET A 1 -66.75 -43.63 -1.01
N LYS A 2 -65.57 -43.10 -1.34
CA LYS A 2 -65.12 -41.73 -1.02
C LYS A 2 -63.94 -41.39 -1.93
N PHE A 3 -63.98 -40.17 -2.47
CA PHE A 3 -63.30 -39.71 -3.68
C PHE A 3 -61.85 -39.27 -3.43
N LEU A 4 -60.97 -39.63 -4.36
CA LEU A 4 -59.63 -39.05 -4.52
C LEU A 4 -59.73 -37.86 -5.48
N THR A 5 -59.31 -36.68 -5.05
CA THR A 5 -59.09 -35.52 -5.93
C THR A 5 -57.60 -35.36 -6.23
N PRO A 6 -57.18 -35.29 -7.51
CA PRO A 6 -55.80 -34.99 -7.88
C PRO A 6 -55.59 -33.47 -7.98
N THR A 7 -54.55 -32.97 -7.32
CA THR A 7 -54.08 -31.59 -7.40
C THR A 7 -53.12 -31.46 -8.58
N LEU A 8 -53.49 -30.67 -9.59
CA LEU A 8 -52.63 -30.31 -10.73
C LEU A 8 -51.68 -29.17 -10.31
N LEU A 9 -50.36 -29.44 -10.26
CA LEU A 9 -49.34 -28.40 -10.19
C LEU A 9 -49.00 -27.92 -11.60
N ALA A 10 -49.27 -26.64 -11.89
CA ALA A 10 -48.83 -25.96 -13.10
C ALA A 10 -47.44 -25.34 -12.86
N THR A 11 -46.41 -25.84 -13.55
CA THR A 11 -45.06 -25.28 -13.55
C THR A 11 -44.92 -24.23 -14.65
N LEU A 12 -44.71 -22.96 -14.27
CA LEU A 12 -44.32 -21.89 -15.20
C LEU A 12 -42.79 -21.95 -15.46
N PRO A 13 -42.34 -21.93 -16.73
CA PRO A 13 -40.92 -21.84 -17.04
C PRO A 13 -40.42 -20.39 -16.86
N LEU A 14 -39.46 -20.21 -15.94
CA LEU A 14 -38.75 -18.95 -15.72
C LEU A 14 -37.65 -18.80 -16.80
N ILE A 15 -37.92 -17.99 -17.83
CA ILE A 15 -36.96 -17.68 -18.89
C ILE A 15 -35.91 -16.71 -18.33
N HIS A 16 -34.71 -17.22 -18.05
CA HIS A 16 -33.58 -16.42 -17.61
C HIS A 16 -32.91 -15.77 -18.82
N ALA A 17 -33.02 -14.46 -18.96
CA ALA A 17 -32.27 -13.68 -19.95
C ALA A 17 -30.80 -13.57 -19.50
N THR A 18 -29.91 -14.35 -20.13
CA THR A 18 -28.46 -14.21 -19.98
C THR A 18 -27.99 -12.96 -20.71
N HIS A 19 -27.92 -11.83 -20.00
CA HIS A 19 -27.21 -10.65 -20.49
C HIS A 19 -25.72 -10.95 -20.51
N SER A 20 -25.18 -11.18 -21.72
CA SER A 20 -23.74 -11.23 -21.94
C SER A 20 -23.22 -9.81 -21.86
N PHE A 21 -22.78 -9.38 -20.68
CA PHE A 21 -22.00 -8.17 -20.54
C PHE A 21 -20.69 -8.39 -21.28
N VAL A 22 -20.57 -7.79 -22.47
CA VAL A 22 -19.27 -7.61 -23.13
C VAL A 22 -18.43 -6.79 -22.15
N HIS A 23 -17.55 -7.46 -21.42
CA HIS A 23 -16.54 -6.81 -20.60
C HIS A 23 -15.65 -6.04 -21.57
N THR A 24 -15.91 -4.74 -21.72
CA THR A 24 -14.99 -3.82 -22.39
C THR A 24 -13.64 -4.04 -21.74
N ARG A 25 -12.72 -4.63 -22.51
CA ARG A 25 -11.36 -4.95 -22.10
C ARG A 25 -10.79 -3.72 -21.39
N ARG A 26 -10.65 -3.81 -20.07
CA ARG A 26 -10.02 -2.80 -19.21
C ARG A 26 -8.78 -2.35 -19.97
N GLN A 27 -8.74 -1.09 -20.41
CA GLN A 27 -7.57 -0.51 -21.07
C GLN A 27 -6.38 -0.93 -20.21
N THR A 28 -5.48 -1.72 -20.78
CA THR A 28 -4.26 -2.16 -20.15
C THR A 28 -3.60 -0.88 -19.67
N ALA A 29 -3.61 -0.63 -18.35
CA ALA A 29 -2.97 0.53 -17.78
C ALA A 29 -1.55 0.59 -18.36
N PRO A 30 -1.04 1.78 -18.75
CA PRO A 30 0.31 1.90 -19.24
C PRO A 30 1.23 1.17 -18.26
N THR A 31 2.06 0.26 -18.76
CA THR A 31 3.02 -0.50 -17.95
C THR A 31 3.85 0.48 -17.13
N THR A 32 3.47 0.66 -15.86
CA THR A 32 4.18 1.51 -14.92
C THR A 32 5.48 0.81 -14.60
N THR A 33 6.59 1.56 -14.67
CA THR A 33 7.88 1.05 -14.20
C THR A 33 7.76 0.81 -12.70
N PRO A 34 8.19 -0.35 -12.18
CA PRO A 34 8.14 -0.60 -10.74
C PRO A 34 8.83 0.51 -9.96
N TRP A 35 8.27 0.88 -8.82
CA TRP A 35 8.92 1.76 -7.85
C TRP A 35 10.07 0.99 -7.18
N SER A 36 11.04 1.69 -6.63
CA SER A 36 12.19 1.09 -5.96
C SER A 36 12.24 1.48 -4.50
N LEU A 37 12.15 0.49 -3.62
CA LEU A 37 12.42 0.61 -2.19
C LEU A 37 13.92 0.43 -1.96
N SER A 38 14.63 1.53 -1.75
CA SER A 38 16.10 1.57 -1.65
C SER A 38 16.59 1.33 -0.22
N GLU A 39 15.83 1.79 0.78
CA GLU A 39 16.13 1.60 2.19
C GLU A 39 14.89 1.15 2.94
N LEU A 40 15.09 0.24 3.89
CA LEU A 40 14.13 -0.04 4.95
C LEU A 40 14.88 -0.38 6.21
N LYS A 41 14.48 0.23 7.32
CA LYS A 41 15.07 0.04 8.63
C LYS A 41 13.99 0.03 9.69
N ILE A 42 13.92 -1.06 10.44
CA ILE A 42 13.04 -1.17 11.61
C ILE A 42 13.94 -1.27 12.83
N ARG A 43 13.76 -0.39 13.82
CA ARG A 43 14.46 -0.44 15.09
C ARG A 43 13.46 -0.66 16.19
N VAL A 44 13.68 -1.70 16.98
CA VAL A 44 12.88 -2.05 18.16
C VAL A 44 13.80 -1.95 19.37
N PRO A 45 13.64 -0.94 20.23
CA PRO A 45 14.46 -0.81 21.44
C PRO A 45 14.13 -1.93 22.43
N ASN A 46 15.02 -2.12 23.40
CA ASN A 46 14.65 -2.87 24.60
C ASN A 46 13.68 -2.03 25.44
N HIS A 47 12.59 -2.62 25.94
CA HIS A 47 11.65 -1.99 26.87
C HIS A 47 12.19 -1.83 28.30
N ARG A 48 13.48 -1.56 28.47
CA ARG A 48 14.05 -1.25 29.80
C ARG A 48 13.59 0.13 30.26
N GLU A 49 13.24 0.23 31.53
CA GLU A 49 12.91 1.51 32.17
C GLU A 49 14.05 2.54 31.94
N GLY A 50 13.67 3.77 31.57
CA GLY A 50 14.60 4.86 31.28
C GLY A 50 15.19 4.89 29.86
N THR A 51 14.91 3.88 29.01
CA THR A 51 15.32 3.91 27.59
C THR A 51 14.26 4.58 26.72
N TYR A 52 14.67 5.05 25.53
CA TYR A 52 13.74 5.62 24.56
C TYR A 52 12.79 4.52 24.06
N PRO A 53 11.48 4.57 24.40
CA PRO A 53 10.61 3.41 24.29
C PRO A 53 10.12 3.18 22.85
N TRP A 54 10.42 4.10 21.94
CA TRP A 54 9.80 4.11 20.63
C TRP A 54 10.58 3.26 19.64
N SER A 55 9.86 2.31 19.08
CA SER A 55 10.24 1.64 17.85
C SER A 55 10.08 2.60 16.66
N THR A 56 10.91 2.41 15.63
CA THR A 56 10.87 3.20 14.39
C THR A 56 10.84 2.30 13.18
N PHE A 57 10.11 2.71 12.16
CA PHE A 57 10.11 2.09 10.84
C PHE A 57 10.37 3.19 9.80
N THR A 58 11.53 3.12 9.16
CA THR A 58 11.97 4.05 8.13
C THR A 58 12.01 3.32 6.80
N ALA A 59 11.51 3.94 5.74
CA ALA A 59 11.59 3.42 4.38
C ALA A 59 11.92 4.56 3.41
N SER A 60 12.74 4.30 2.39
CA SER A 60 13.03 5.25 1.31
C SER A 60 12.53 4.68 -0.02
N ILE A 61 11.57 5.35 -0.65
CA ILE A 61 10.89 4.91 -1.87
C ILE A 61 11.17 5.89 -3.02
N THR A 62 11.31 5.36 -4.23
CA THR A 62 11.47 6.16 -5.46
C THR A 62 10.49 5.67 -6.50
N ASP A 63 9.76 6.60 -7.09
CA ASP A 63 8.82 6.38 -8.18
C ASP A 63 9.38 6.98 -9.47
N PRO A 64 9.84 6.15 -10.42
CA PRO A 64 10.43 6.64 -11.66
C PRO A 64 9.39 7.14 -12.68
N ASN A 65 8.09 7.04 -12.39
CA ASN A 65 7.05 7.30 -13.37
C ASN A 65 6.68 8.78 -13.47
N THR A 66 6.30 9.21 -14.68
CA THR A 66 5.61 10.48 -14.91
C THR A 66 4.14 10.20 -15.12
N TYR A 67 3.26 10.91 -14.41
CA TYR A 67 1.81 10.68 -14.48
C TYR A 67 1.12 11.83 -15.19
N ASN A 68 0.35 11.51 -16.23
CA ASN A 68 -0.55 12.47 -16.88
C ASN A 68 -1.86 12.53 -16.09
N LEU A 69 -2.08 13.59 -15.32
CA LEU A 69 -3.32 13.78 -14.58
C LEU A 69 -4.45 14.19 -15.53
N ASN A 70 -4.13 15.02 -16.54
CA ASN A 70 -4.99 15.39 -17.66
C ASN A 70 -4.13 15.67 -18.94
N ASN A 71 -4.72 16.26 -19.99
CA ASN A 71 -4.03 16.53 -21.27
C ASN A 71 -2.84 17.52 -21.20
N SER A 72 -2.75 18.33 -20.15
CA SER A 72 -1.73 19.38 -20.01
C SER A 72 -1.02 19.40 -18.65
N VAL A 73 -1.39 18.50 -17.75
CA VAL A 73 -0.93 18.46 -16.36
C VAL A 73 -0.28 17.12 -16.09
N THR A 74 1.01 17.19 -15.79
CA THR A 74 1.84 16.04 -15.48
C THR A 74 2.44 16.17 -14.10
N VAL A 75 2.66 15.04 -13.44
CA VAL A 75 3.45 14.93 -12.20
C VAL A 75 4.75 14.22 -12.53
N SER A 76 5.86 14.79 -12.10
CA SER A 76 7.21 14.29 -12.37
C SER A 76 7.56 13.10 -11.47
N PRO A 77 8.61 12.32 -11.81
CA PRO A 77 9.09 11.22 -10.97
C PRO A 77 9.47 11.69 -9.56
N SER A 78 9.19 10.89 -8.53
CA SER A 78 9.54 11.23 -7.14
C SER A 78 10.74 10.40 -6.69
N THR A 79 11.74 11.01 -6.05
CA THR A 79 13.03 10.37 -5.77
C THR A 79 13.41 10.44 -4.30
N GLY A 80 13.70 9.28 -3.70
CA GLY A 80 14.24 9.18 -2.34
C GLY A 80 13.31 9.69 -1.24
N VAL A 81 12.00 9.52 -1.42
CA VAL A 81 11.00 9.95 -0.43
C VAL A 81 11.12 9.07 0.81
N ASN A 82 11.37 9.69 1.97
CA ASN A 82 11.50 8.96 3.22
C ASN A 82 10.18 8.93 3.97
N CYS A 83 9.71 7.73 4.29
CA CYS A 83 8.55 7.48 5.13
C CYS A 83 9.01 7.09 6.52
N PHE A 84 8.40 7.68 7.55
CA PHE A 84 8.77 7.45 8.94
C PHE A 84 7.54 7.12 9.80
N ALA A 85 7.59 5.98 10.47
CA ALA A 85 6.63 5.61 11.50
C ALA A 85 7.33 5.44 12.85
N LYS A 86 6.67 5.93 13.91
CA LYS A 86 7.15 5.85 15.28
C LYS A 86 6.03 5.36 16.18
N PHE A 87 6.26 4.27 16.89
CA PHE A 87 5.24 3.54 17.65
C PHE A 87 5.89 2.86 18.86
N LEU A 88 5.09 2.39 19.82
CA LEU A 88 5.64 1.88 21.09
C LEU A 88 6.07 0.43 20.94
N ASP A 89 5.18 -0.43 20.45
CA ASP A 89 5.38 -1.87 20.48
C ASP A 89 4.91 -2.53 19.17
N LEU A 90 5.75 -3.39 18.58
CA LEU A 90 5.36 -4.22 17.43
C LEU A 90 4.38 -5.35 17.82
N SER A 91 4.33 -5.76 19.08
CA SER A 91 3.45 -6.86 19.51
C SER A 91 2.02 -6.38 19.76
N SER A 92 1.85 -5.12 20.18
CA SER A 92 0.56 -4.50 20.45
C SER A 92 -0.22 -4.17 19.17
N ALA A 93 -1.50 -4.56 19.13
CA ALA A 93 -2.42 -4.18 18.07
C ALA A 93 -2.75 -2.68 18.10
N ASP A 94 -2.86 -2.11 19.31
CA ASP A 94 -3.30 -0.72 19.53
C ASP A 94 -2.14 0.28 19.57
N GLU A 95 -0.95 -0.17 19.95
CA GLU A 95 0.23 0.71 20.10
C GLU A 95 1.29 0.50 19.02
N GLY A 96 1.06 -0.46 18.12
CA GLY A 96 1.91 -0.74 16.97
C GLY A 96 1.59 0.12 15.73
N PRO A 97 2.34 -0.08 14.64
CA PRO A 97 2.16 0.69 13.41
C PRO A 97 0.97 0.25 12.55
N TRP A 98 0.21 -0.73 13.03
CA TRP A 98 -0.70 -1.55 12.22
C TRP A 98 -1.90 -0.76 11.71
N GLY A 99 -2.17 -0.87 10.41
CA GLY A 99 -3.38 -0.32 9.78
C GLY A 99 -3.48 1.21 9.75
N ARG A 100 -2.44 1.93 10.17
CA ARG A 100 -2.36 3.40 10.16
C ARG A 100 -1.64 3.88 8.89
N SER A 101 -2.05 5.05 8.38
CA SER A 101 -1.29 5.79 7.39
C SER A 101 -0.25 6.67 8.08
N TRP A 102 0.99 6.56 7.61
CA TRP A 102 2.13 7.35 8.04
C TRP A 102 2.54 8.26 6.88
N ALA A 103 2.49 9.57 7.08
CA ALA A 103 2.94 10.51 6.07
C ALA A 103 4.45 10.34 5.83
N CYS A 104 4.85 10.47 4.57
CA CYS A 104 6.25 10.56 4.20
C CYS A 104 6.68 12.02 4.06
N GLU A 105 7.98 12.25 3.99
CA GLU A 105 8.55 13.57 3.72
C GLU A 105 8.08 14.11 2.37
N ASP A 106 7.98 15.43 2.27
CA ASP A 106 7.70 16.12 1.01
C ASP A 106 8.93 15.97 0.08
N ASP A 107 8.69 15.66 -1.19
CA ASP A 107 9.75 15.59 -2.20
C ASP A 107 10.22 16.97 -2.68
N GLY A 108 9.61 18.03 -2.15
CA GLY A 108 9.94 19.43 -2.39
C GLY A 108 9.34 19.99 -3.67
N LYS A 109 8.56 19.19 -4.42
CA LYS A 109 8.00 19.60 -5.71
C LYS A 109 6.59 20.15 -5.58
N GLY A 110 5.88 19.83 -4.50
CA GLY A 110 4.47 20.19 -4.33
C GLY A 110 3.56 19.52 -5.37
N GLU A 111 3.97 18.37 -5.92
CA GLU A 111 3.25 17.61 -6.94
C GLU A 111 2.47 16.40 -6.35
N GLY A 112 2.19 16.43 -5.06
CA GLY A 112 1.48 15.36 -4.38
C GLY A 112 1.92 15.15 -2.95
N HIS A 113 1.59 13.98 -2.41
CA HIS A 113 2.14 13.48 -1.16
C HIS A 113 2.22 11.96 -1.18
N TRP A 114 3.01 11.44 -0.24
CA TRP A 114 3.24 10.02 -0.05
C TRP A 114 2.76 9.57 1.32
N GLU A 115 2.19 8.36 1.37
CA GLU A 115 1.85 7.69 2.61
C GLU A 115 2.40 6.26 2.63
N MET A 116 2.68 5.78 3.83
CA MET A 116 3.08 4.40 4.11
C MET A 116 2.09 3.77 5.07
N ARG A 117 1.61 2.56 4.76
CA ARG A 117 0.82 1.72 5.65
C ARG A 117 1.54 0.42 5.91
N ILE A 118 1.54 -0.03 7.16
CA ILE A 118 2.24 -1.24 7.58
C ILE A 118 1.22 -2.23 8.13
N SER A 119 1.35 -3.50 7.75
CA SER A 119 0.55 -4.61 8.26
C SER A 119 1.44 -5.80 8.59
N LYS A 120 1.01 -6.62 9.55
CA LYS A 120 1.71 -7.86 9.90
C LYS A 120 1.30 -8.97 8.94
N THR A 121 2.24 -9.84 8.61
CA THR A 121 2.00 -11.10 7.88
C THR A 121 2.55 -12.27 8.70
N ASP A 122 2.22 -13.51 8.32
CA ASP A 122 2.70 -14.70 9.03
C ASP A 122 4.23 -14.81 9.04
N SER A 123 4.89 -14.25 8.03
CA SER A 123 6.33 -14.36 7.80
C SER A 123 7.10 -13.03 7.89
N GLY A 124 6.44 -11.95 8.32
CA GLY A 124 7.05 -10.62 8.47
C GLY A 124 6.04 -9.48 8.37
N TYR A 125 6.21 -8.61 7.38
CA TYR A 125 5.43 -7.39 7.22
C TYR A 125 4.96 -7.21 5.77
N ARG A 126 3.83 -6.55 5.59
CA ARG A 126 3.41 -5.99 4.32
C ARG A 126 3.44 -4.48 4.43
N VAL A 127 4.12 -3.83 3.49
CA VAL A 127 4.16 -2.37 3.40
C VAL A 127 3.43 -1.95 2.14
N VAL A 128 2.50 -1.02 2.28
CA VAL A 128 1.78 -0.40 1.17
C VAL A 128 2.18 1.07 1.12
N PHE A 129 2.75 1.47 -0.01
CA PHE A 129 3.03 2.87 -0.33
C PHE A 129 1.88 3.41 -1.16
N THR A 130 1.42 4.60 -0.82
CA THR A 130 0.43 5.36 -1.58
C THR A 130 1.12 6.62 -2.09
N HIS A 131 1.06 6.84 -3.40
CA HIS A 131 1.43 8.10 -4.03
C HIS A 131 0.15 8.81 -4.49
N VAL A 132 -0.17 9.94 -3.88
CA VAL A 132 -1.22 10.83 -4.36
C VAL A 132 -0.56 11.89 -5.23
N ALA A 133 -0.47 11.63 -6.52
CA ALA A 133 0.04 12.58 -7.51
C ALA A 133 -1.02 13.68 -7.70
N ALA A 134 -0.69 14.92 -7.35
CA ALA A 134 -1.62 16.03 -7.39
C ALA A 134 -0.95 17.29 -7.92
N ASN A 135 -1.65 18.04 -8.74
CA ASN A 135 -1.19 19.36 -9.19
C ASN A 135 -2.34 20.35 -9.05
N PHE A 136 -2.06 21.47 -8.40
CA PHE A 136 -3.02 22.53 -8.19
C PHE A 136 -2.66 23.75 -9.04
N ASP A 137 -3.47 24.00 -10.05
CA ASP A 137 -3.39 25.23 -10.83
C ASP A 137 -4.00 26.37 -10.01
N LYS A 138 -3.13 27.18 -9.40
CA LYS A 138 -3.50 28.35 -8.61
C LYS A 138 -4.24 29.41 -9.44
N ALA A 139 -3.95 29.52 -10.74
CA ALA A 139 -4.58 30.51 -11.62
C ALA A 139 -6.02 30.10 -11.98
N ALA A 140 -6.24 28.80 -12.24
CA ALA A 140 -7.56 28.27 -12.53
C ALA A 140 -8.37 27.89 -11.27
N LEU A 141 -7.75 27.88 -10.09
CA LEU A 141 -8.30 27.33 -8.84
C LEU A 141 -8.83 25.89 -9.02
N ARG A 142 -8.12 25.09 -9.82
CA ARG A 142 -8.47 23.71 -10.16
C ARG A 142 -7.35 22.77 -9.74
N GLY A 143 -7.73 21.68 -9.10
CA GLY A 143 -6.82 20.59 -8.75
C GLY A 143 -7.13 19.34 -9.57
N TRP A 144 -6.10 18.66 -10.02
CA TRP A 144 -6.20 17.29 -10.49
C TRP A 144 -5.41 16.40 -9.55
N SER A 145 -5.95 15.23 -9.24
CA SER A 145 -5.23 14.22 -8.46
C SER A 145 -5.54 12.82 -8.97
N ARG A 146 -4.55 11.95 -8.86
CA ARG A 146 -4.67 10.51 -9.06
C ARG A 146 -3.93 9.80 -7.94
N LYS A 147 -4.44 8.63 -7.56
CA LYS A 147 -3.89 7.84 -6.47
C LYS A 147 -3.29 6.56 -7.05
N PHE A 148 -2.07 6.27 -6.63
CA PHE A 148 -1.36 5.06 -6.98
C PHE A 148 -0.98 4.32 -5.70
N GLU A 149 -1.12 3.00 -5.70
CA GLU A 149 -0.71 2.15 -4.59
C GLU A 149 0.24 1.06 -5.08
N GLY A 150 1.33 0.88 -4.34
CA GLY A 150 2.30 -0.19 -4.53
C GLY A 150 2.51 -0.93 -3.22
N ALA A 151 2.61 -2.24 -3.26
CA ALA A 151 2.77 -3.06 -2.06
C ALA A 151 3.96 -4.02 -2.17
N VAL A 152 4.62 -4.26 -1.05
CA VAL A 152 5.72 -5.19 -0.92
C VAL A 152 5.58 -6.02 0.35
N ASP A 153 5.82 -7.33 0.22
CA ASP A 153 5.91 -8.23 1.36
C ASP A 153 7.38 -8.37 1.78
N LEU A 154 7.66 -8.05 3.03
CA LEU A 154 8.96 -8.13 3.70
C LEU A 154 8.97 -9.38 4.57
N VAL A 155 9.69 -10.39 4.11
CA VAL A 155 9.79 -11.71 4.73
C VAL A 155 11.12 -11.83 5.46
N VAL A 156 11.06 -12.07 6.77
CA VAL A 156 12.23 -12.26 7.62
C VAL A 156 13.00 -13.50 7.16
N GLY A 157 14.31 -13.36 6.94
CA GLY A 157 15.17 -14.42 6.42
C GLY A 157 15.20 -14.53 4.90
N SER A 158 14.33 -13.82 4.17
CA SER A 158 14.34 -13.76 2.71
C SER A 158 14.83 -12.39 2.22
N ASN A 159 13.94 -11.40 2.11
CA ASN A 159 14.28 -10.02 1.71
C ASN A 159 14.42 -9.07 2.90
N LEU A 160 14.20 -9.54 4.13
CA LEU A 160 14.42 -8.79 5.37
C LEU A 160 15.40 -9.53 6.29
N LYS A 161 16.49 -8.87 6.67
CA LYS A 161 17.45 -9.33 7.67
C LYS A 161 17.08 -8.82 9.04
N VAL A 162 17.49 -9.55 10.08
CA VAL A 162 17.31 -9.17 11.48
C VAL A 162 18.62 -9.41 12.25
N SER A 163 18.92 -8.53 13.19
CA SER A 163 19.94 -8.76 14.22
C SER A 163 19.47 -8.17 15.53
N CYS A 164 19.61 -8.94 16.60
CA CYS A 164 19.30 -8.51 17.95
C CYS A 164 20.59 -8.47 18.78
N ALA A 165 20.81 -7.35 19.46
CA ALA A 165 21.87 -7.26 20.46
C ALA A 165 21.50 -8.11 21.69
N GLY A 166 22.48 -8.56 22.47
CA GLY A 166 22.25 -9.32 23.71
C GLY A 166 21.40 -8.56 24.74
N GLU A 167 21.32 -7.24 24.61
CA GLU A 167 20.44 -6.37 25.40
C GLU A 167 19.00 -6.29 24.86
N GLY A 168 18.57 -7.12 23.90
CA GLY A 168 17.18 -7.19 23.45
C GLY A 168 16.73 -6.09 22.46
N THR A 169 17.62 -5.19 22.04
CA THR A 169 17.34 -4.29 20.92
C THR A 169 17.47 -5.06 19.61
N CYS A 170 16.43 -5.05 18.78
CA CYS A 170 16.43 -5.70 17.47
C CYS A 170 16.37 -4.67 16.34
N GLY A 171 17.20 -4.88 15.32
CA GLY A 171 17.19 -4.12 14.08
C GLY A 171 16.80 -5.02 12.91
N TYR A 172 15.99 -4.51 12.00
CA TYR A 172 15.64 -5.15 10.73
C TYR A 172 16.02 -4.24 9.57
N TRP A 173 16.48 -4.82 8.47
CA TRP A 173 16.84 -4.08 7.26
C TRP A 173 16.73 -4.94 6.00
N LEU A 174 16.71 -4.31 4.83
CA LEU A 174 16.62 -5.04 3.57
C LEU A 174 17.82 -5.97 3.37
N ALA A 175 17.56 -7.20 2.95
CA ALA A 175 18.60 -8.17 2.64
C ALA A 175 19.33 -7.84 1.32
N ARG A 176 18.61 -7.23 0.38
CA ARG A 176 19.04 -6.78 -0.95
C ARG A 176 18.32 -5.48 -1.29
N THR A 177 18.99 -4.58 -1.99
CA THR A 177 18.44 -3.30 -2.43
C THR A 177 18.79 -3.04 -3.89
N PRO A 178 17.92 -2.35 -4.66
CA PRO A 178 16.54 -1.99 -4.30
C PRO A 178 15.59 -3.20 -4.32
N VAL A 179 14.46 -3.10 -3.62
CA VAL A 179 13.32 -4.02 -3.77
C VAL A 179 12.29 -3.36 -4.67
N GLU A 180 11.85 -4.07 -5.71
CA GLU A 180 10.83 -3.58 -6.63
C GLU A 180 9.45 -3.59 -5.98
N VAL A 181 8.70 -2.51 -6.18
CA VAL A 181 7.34 -2.31 -5.69
C VAL A 181 6.45 -1.99 -6.90
N VAL A 182 5.54 -2.90 -7.24
CA VAL A 182 4.66 -2.72 -8.41
C VAL A 182 3.51 -1.79 -8.03
N GLY A 183 3.57 -0.55 -8.50
CA GLY A 183 2.54 0.46 -8.33
C GLY A 183 1.40 0.33 -9.35
N ARG A 184 0.16 0.56 -8.92
CA ARG A 184 -1.04 0.63 -9.78
C ARG A 184 -1.95 1.78 -9.37
N GLU A 185 -2.66 2.36 -10.33
CA GLU A 185 -3.72 3.35 -10.07
C GLU A 185 -4.89 2.67 -9.33
N VAL A 186 -5.47 3.35 -8.33
CA VAL A 186 -6.57 2.84 -7.48
C VAL A 186 -7.75 3.79 -7.42
#